data_AF-A0A0P9NTE0-F1
#
_entry.id   AF-A0A0P9NTE0-F1
#
_cell.length_a   1.000
_cell.length_b   1.000
_cell.length_c   1.000
_cell.angle_alpha   90.00
_cell.angle_beta   90.00
_cell.angle_gamma   90.00
#
_symmetry.space_group_name_H-M   'P 1'
#
loop_
_entity.id
_entity.type
_entity.pdbx_description
1 polymer ?
#
loop_
_entity_poly.entity_id
_entity_poly.type
_entity_poly.pdbx_seq_one_letter_code
_entity_poly.pdbx_strand_id
1 'polypeptide(L)'
;MISIELKNFKSYESASLPLAAMTFLIGANASGKSNVLEAIRLLNWLAKGSRLEDITRSIQSGVSVVRGQANDLLRDPLASFSLGGRFEA
;
A
#
# COMPACT_ATOMS: atom_id res chain seq x y z
N MET A 1 20.11 3.78 -1.31
CA MET A 1 18.82 4.43 -1.69
C MET A 1 17.65 3.70 -1.04
N ILE A 2 16.62 4.42 -0.58
CA ILE A 2 15.41 3.83 0.03
C ILE A 2 14.23 4.00 -0.93
N SER A 3 13.49 2.93 -1.23
CA SER A 3 12.26 3.00 -2.02
C SER A 3 11.16 2.10 -1.48
N ILE A 4 9.91 2.42 -1.82
CA ILE A 4 8.75 1.56 -1.64
C ILE A 4 8.38 0.95 -3.00
N GLU A 5 8.22 -0.36 -3.03
CA GLU A 5 7.85 -1.12 -4.22
C GLU A 5 6.39 -1.56 -4.10
N LEU A 6 5.62 -1.32 -5.16
CA LEU A 6 4.22 -1.72 -5.26
C LEU A 6 4.00 -2.48 -6.57
N LYS A 7 3.30 -3.60 -6.53
CA LYS A 7 2.84 -4.34 -7.71
C LYS A 7 1.42 -4.82 -7.52
N ASN A 8 0.59 -4.63 -8.54
CA ASN A 8 -0.81 -5.05 -8.58
C ASN A 8 -1.65 -4.57 -7.38
N PHE A 9 -1.37 -3.37 -6.86
CA PHE A 9 -2.01 -2.82 -5.67
C PHE A 9 -2.91 -1.62 -6.01
N LYS A 10 -4.24 -1.77 -5.83
CA LYS A 10 -5.24 -0.75 -6.15
C LYS A 10 -5.07 -0.14 -7.54
N SER A 11 -4.72 1.14 -7.63
CA SER A 11 -4.49 1.83 -8.90
C SER A 11 -3.10 1.57 -9.50
N TYR A 12 -2.20 0.89 -8.79
CA TYR A 12 -0.82 0.65 -9.24
C TYR A 12 -0.68 -0.73 -9.89
N GLU A 13 -0.28 -0.74 -11.16
CA GLU A 13 0.17 -1.97 -11.83
C GLU A 13 1.57 -2.36 -11.35
N SER A 14 2.52 -1.42 -11.44
CA SER A 14 3.87 -1.54 -10.90
C SER A 14 4.42 -0.13 -10.63
N ALA A 15 5.06 0.07 -9.48
CA ALA A 15 5.71 1.34 -9.15
C ALA A 15 6.86 1.14 -8.15
N SER A 16 7.94 1.88 -8.37
CA SER A 16 9.01 2.10 -7.40
C SER A 16 8.99 3.57 -6.99
N LEU A 17 8.74 3.84 -5.71
CA LEU A 17 8.69 5.19 -5.15
C LEU A 17 9.95 5.44 -4.32
N PRO A 18 10.93 6.22 -4.84
CA PRO A 18 12.07 6.62 -4.03
C PRO A 18 11.62 7.52 -2.88
N LEU A 19 12.21 7.29 -1.70
CA LEU A 19 11.96 8.06 -0.50
C LEU A 19 13.20 8.89 -0.14
N ALA A 20 12.97 10.17 0.13
CA ALA A 20 13.92 11.08 0.76
C ALA A 20 13.44 11.47 2.16
N ALA A 21 14.28 12.17 2.92
CA ALA A 21 13.93 12.70 4.25
C ALA A 21 12.60 13.48 4.26
N MET A 22 12.31 14.17 3.16
CA MET A 22 11.01 14.76 2.88
C MET A 22 10.56 14.38 1.47
N THR A 23 9.39 13.77 1.34
CA THR A 23 8.84 13.31 0.06
C THR A 23 7.45 13.89 -0.13
N PHE A 24 7.25 14.66 -1.20
CA PHE A 24 5.94 15.23 -1.55
C PHE A 24 5.26 14.39 -2.63
N LEU A 25 4.02 13.97 -2.37
CA LEU A 25 3.17 13.31 -3.35
C LEU A 25 2.18 14.33 -3.93
N ILE A 26 2.38 14.71 -5.20
CA ILE A 26 1.53 15.68 -5.92
C ILE A 26 0.89 15.04 -7.15
N GLY A 27 -0.21 15.63 -7.64
CA GLY A 27 -0.93 15.17 -8.83
C GLY A 27 -2.44 15.36 -8.72
N ALA A 28 -3.16 15.07 -9.81
CA ALA A 28 -4.61 15.21 -9.89
C ALA A 28 -5.38 14.32 -8.89
N ASN A 29 -6.63 14.67 -8.58
CA ASN A 29 -7.50 13.78 -7.80
C ASN A 29 -7.62 12.41 -8.49
N ALA A 30 -7.75 11.35 -7.68
CA ALA A 30 -7.76 9.96 -8.13
C ALA A 30 -6.47 9.44 -8.83
N SER A 31 -5.37 10.21 -8.83
CA SER A 31 -4.08 9.77 -9.43
C SER A 31 -3.33 8.69 -8.65
N GLY A 32 -3.92 8.09 -7.62
CA GLY A 32 -3.29 7.04 -6.81
C GLY A 32 -2.50 7.49 -5.58
N LYS A 33 -2.35 8.80 -5.32
CA LYS A 33 -1.59 9.31 -4.14
C LYS A 33 -2.02 8.69 -2.81
N SER A 34 -3.33 8.65 -2.54
CA SER A 34 -3.85 8.04 -1.32
C SER A 34 -3.63 6.52 -1.29
N ASN A 35 -3.57 5.85 -2.44
CA ASN A 35 -3.32 4.41 -2.53
C ASN A 35 -1.86 4.09 -2.16
N VAL A 36 -0.89 4.94 -2.51
CA VAL A 36 0.50 4.79 -2.01
C VAL A 36 0.54 4.87 -0.49
N LEU A 37 -0.12 5.87 0.09
CA LEU A 37 -0.15 6.02 1.56
C LEU A 37 -0.80 4.79 2.23
N GLU A 38 -1.83 4.21 1.63
CA GLU A 38 -2.43 2.96 2.10
C GLU A 38 -1.49 1.76 1.97
N ALA A 39 -0.75 1.65 0.87
CA ALA A 39 0.27 0.62 0.71
C ALA A 39 1.34 0.69 1.80
N ILE A 40 1.83 1.90 2.10
CA ILE A 40 2.83 2.13 3.16
C ILE A 40 2.25 1.77 4.53
N ARG A 41 1.00 2.17 4.81
CA ARG A 41 0.31 1.84 6.07
C ARG A 41 0.11 0.34 6.23
N LEU A 42 -0.33 -0.34 5.18
CA LEU A 42 -0.49 -1.80 5.15
C LEU A 42 0.86 -2.50 5.35
N LEU A 43 1.91 -2.07 4.65
CA LEU A 43 3.25 -2.62 4.79
C LEU A 43 3.80 -2.46 6.21
N ASN A 44 3.67 -1.26 6.80
CA ASN A 44 4.05 -1.01 8.20
C ASN A 44 3.29 -1.92 9.18
N TRP A 45 2.00 -2.11 8.95
CA TRP A 45 1.17 -2.95 9.79
C TRP A 45 1.54 -4.43 9.69
N LEU A 46 1.80 -4.93 8.47
CA LEU A 46 2.30 -6.29 8.23
C LEU A 46 3.70 -6.49 8.85
N ALA A 47 4.58 -5.50 8.72
CA ALA A 47 5.93 -5.54 9.28
C ALA A 47 5.93 -5.62 10.82
N LYS A 48 4.87 -5.15 11.49
CA LYS A 48 4.67 -5.30 12.95
C LYS A 48 4.20 -6.68 13.39
N GLY A 49 4.08 -7.65 12.47
CA GLY A 49 3.64 -9.01 12.77
C GLY A 49 2.13 -9.17 12.93
N SER A 50 1.35 -8.19 12.47
CA SER A 50 -0.10 -8.23 12.54
C SER A 50 -0.66 -9.27 11.55
N ARG A 51 -1.71 -10.01 11.93
CA ARG A 51 -2.26 -11.12 11.12
C ARG A 51 -3.18 -10.60 10.03
N LEU A 52 -3.06 -11.04 8.78
CA LEU A 52 -3.95 -10.61 7.68
C LEU A 52 -5.47 -10.62 8.00
N GLU A 53 -5.94 -11.58 8.80
CA GLU A 53 -7.34 -11.66 9.26
C GLU A 53 -7.80 -10.42 10.04
N ASP A 54 -6.88 -9.78 10.76
CA ASP A 54 -7.15 -8.55 11.52
C ASP A 54 -7.36 -7.35 10.59
N ILE A 55 -6.88 -7.40 9.33
CA ILE A 55 -7.15 -6.36 8.33
C ILE A 55 -8.65 -6.31 8.07
N THR A 56 -9.26 -7.45 7.77
CA THR A 56 -10.68 -7.56 7.46
C THR A 56 -11.54 -7.06 8.62
N ARG A 57 -11.14 -7.37 9.86
CA ARG A 57 -11.81 -6.89 11.08
C ARG A 57 -11.61 -5.38 11.30
N SER A 58 -10.41 -4.85 11.06
CA SER A 58 -10.09 -3.42 11.23
C SER A 58 -10.79 -2.52 10.20
N ILE A 59 -10.98 -3.04 8.98
CA ILE A 59 -11.76 -2.37 7.93
C ILE A 59 -13.21 -2.22 8.38
N GLN A 60 -13.78 -3.27 8.98
CA GLN A 60 -15.16 -3.27 9.48
C GLN A 60 -15.35 -2.39 10.72
N SER A 61 -14.32 -2.19 11.55
CA SER A 61 -14.41 -1.39 12.78
C SER A 61 -14.24 0.13 12.58
N GLY A 62 -14.08 0.60 11.33
CA GLY A 62 -13.91 2.02 11.01
C GLY A 62 -12.51 2.58 11.23
N VAL A 63 -11.56 1.77 11.77
CA VAL A 63 -10.13 2.09 11.86
C VAL A 63 -9.43 1.56 10.61
N SER A 64 -9.83 2.05 9.44
CA SER A 64 -9.38 1.45 8.18
C SER A 64 -7.94 1.86 7.86
N VAL A 65 -6.99 0.93 7.99
CA VAL A 65 -5.63 1.04 7.44
C VAL A 65 -5.69 1.19 5.91
N VAL A 66 -6.69 0.54 5.29
CA VAL A 66 -6.97 0.56 3.87
C VAL A 66 -8.47 0.74 3.64
N ARG A 67 -8.86 1.66 2.77
CA ARG A 67 -10.25 1.89 2.34
C ARG A 67 -10.72 0.76 1.44
N GLY A 68 -11.99 0.39 1.56
CA GLY A 68 -12.62 -0.67 0.77
C GLY A 68 -12.60 -2.02 1.48
N GLN A 69 -12.96 -3.08 0.77
CA GLN A 69 -12.90 -4.48 1.20
C GLN A 69 -11.52 -5.09 0.88
N ALA A 70 -11.25 -6.29 1.40
CA ALA A 70 -10.02 -7.02 1.10
C ALA A 70 -9.81 -7.26 -0.41
N ASN A 71 -10.89 -7.46 -1.16
CA ASN A 71 -10.82 -7.65 -2.62
C ASN A 71 -10.42 -6.36 -3.36
N ASP A 72 -10.64 -5.18 -2.76
CA ASP A 72 -10.27 -3.89 -3.36
C ASP A 72 -8.77 -3.61 -3.24
N LEU A 73 -8.00 -4.49 -2.61
CA LEU A 73 -6.54 -4.37 -2.53
C LEU A 73 -5.86 -4.63 -3.88
N LEU A 74 -6.44 -5.52 -4.70
CA LEU A 74 -5.83 -5.97 -5.94
C LEU A 74 -6.31 -5.11 -7.12
N ARG A 75 -5.38 -4.75 -8.01
CA ARG A 75 -5.75 -4.11 -9.28
C ARG A 75 -6.37 -5.12 -10.25
N ASP A 76 -5.68 -6.23 -10.43
CA ASP A 76 -6.15 -7.43 -11.12
C ASP A 76 -6.45 -8.51 -10.07
N PRO A 77 -7.72 -8.92 -9.91
CA PRO A 77 -8.14 -9.92 -8.92
C PRO A 77 -7.61 -11.33 -9.20
N LEU A 78 -7.10 -11.60 -10.41
CA LEU A 78 -6.57 -12.91 -10.80
C LEU A 78 -5.07 -13.04 -10.56
N ALA A 79 -4.39 -11.96 -10.18
CA ALA A 79 -2.95 -11.94 -9.95
C ALA A 79 -2.63 -11.62 -8.49
N SER A 80 -1.52 -12.14 -7.96
CA SER A 80 -1.02 -11.75 -6.64
C SER A 80 -0.54 -10.29 -6.64
N PHE A 81 -0.66 -9.60 -5.51
CA PHE A 81 -0.02 -8.30 -5.29
C PHE A 81 1.24 -8.44 -4.44
N SER A 82 2.13 -7.44 -4.50
CA SER A 82 3.30 -7.36 -3.63
C SER A 82 3.56 -5.94 -3.16
N LEU A 83 3.93 -5.79 -1.90
CA LEU A 83 4.40 -4.55 -1.29
C LEU A 83 5.78 -4.81 -0.67
N GLY A 84 6.72 -3.90 -0.84
CA GLY A 84 8.08 -4.06 -0.31
C GLY A 84 8.79 -2.75 -0.05
N GLY A 85 9.85 -2.81 0.75
CA GLY A 85 10.82 -1.74 0.90
C GLY A 85 12.18 -2.20 0.37
N ARG A 86 12.86 -1.36 -0.41
CA ARG A 86 14.25 -1.57 -0.82
C ARG A 86 15.14 -0.63 -0.03
N PHE A 87 16.21 -1.18 0.52
CA PHE A 87 17.24 -0.44 1.25
C PHE A 87 18.59 -0.81 0.65
N GLU A 88 19.18 0.10 -0.11
CA GLU A 88 20.57 -0.03 -0.56
C GLU A 88 21.46 0.77 0.37
N ALA A 89 22.48 0.10 0.92
CA ALA A 89 23.52 0.67 1.78
C ALA A 89 24.46 1.59 1.01
#